data_AF-A0A6J4FSP0-F1
#
_entry.id   AF-A0A6J4FSP0-F1
#
_cell.length_a   1.000
_cell.length_b   1.000
_cell.length_c   1.000
_cell.angle_alpha   90.00
_cell.angle_beta   90.00
_cell.angle_gamma   90.00
#
_symmetry.space_group_name_H-M   'P 1'
#
loop_
_entity.id
_entity.type
_entity.pdbx_description
1 polymer ?
#
loop_
_entity_poly.entity_id
_entity_poly.type
_entity_poly.pdbx_seq_one_letter_code
_entity_poly.pdbx_strand_id
1 'polypeptide(L)'
;MDTNAWSEAFRLDVGAAAQDWFETSVFRIADMVLTTGERVDLAVSRYLADHRRDRFDDYLSPDLIICVAELVQGVQEATDDRTAARRFLRQAHGLWRGARSRHSSPISNGPTRIQACIGNIRNALRHSDVGINQKDE
;
A
#
# COMPACT_ATOMS: atom_id res chain seq x y z
N MET A 1 -8.79 38.22 2.95
CA MET A 1 -7.77 37.15 3.05
C MET A 1 -8.48 35.94 3.64
N ASP A 2 -8.82 34.95 2.80
CA ASP A 2 -9.55 33.75 3.22
C ASP A 2 -8.63 32.77 3.96
N THR A 3 -8.72 32.78 5.29
CA THR A 3 -8.04 31.83 6.18
C THR A 3 -8.53 30.38 6.00
N ASN A 4 -9.69 30.20 5.36
CA ASN A 4 -10.27 28.88 5.09
C ASN A 4 -9.53 28.13 3.97
N ALA A 5 -9.09 28.83 2.92
CA ALA A 5 -8.40 28.21 1.78
C ALA A 5 -7.03 27.60 2.17
N TRP A 6 -6.29 28.27 3.06
CA TRP A 6 -5.02 27.77 3.58
C TRP A 6 -5.18 26.56 4.50
N SER A 7 -6.24 26.55 5.32
CA SER A 7 -6.52 25.45 6.25
C SER A 7 -6.97 24.18 5.51
N GLU A 8 -7.69 24.33 4.40
CA GLU A 8 -8.13 23.24 3.55
C GLU A 8 -6.98 22.67 2.72
N ALA A 9 -6.17 23.52 2.08
CA ALA A 9 -4.98 23.10 1.35
C ALA A 9 -3.97 22.36 2.24
N PHE A 10 -3.74 22.86 3.47
CA PHE A 10 -2.86 22.20 4.44
C PHE A 10 -3.43 20.84 4.90
N ARG A 11 -4.74 20.73 5.13
CA ARG A 11 -5.38 19.45 5.46
C ARG A 11 -5.29 18.44 4.32
N LEU A 12 -5.41 18.89 3.07
CA LEU A 12 -5.26 18.04 1.88
C LEU A 12 -3.83 17.54 1.74
N ASP A 13 -2.83 18.38 1.97
CA ASP A 13 -1.41 18.02 1.88
C ASP A 13 -1.00 17.01 2.98
N VAL A 14 -1.46 17.25 4.22
CA VAL A 14 -1.25 16.31 5.34
C VAL A 14 -1.98 14.97 5.11
N GLY A 15 -3.19 15.00 4.55
CA GLY A 15 -3.96 13.81 4.21
C GLY A 15 -3.30 12.98 3.11
N ALA A 16 -2.80 13.63 2.06
CA ALA A 16 -2.07 12.98 0.97
C ALA A 16 -0.76 12.34 1.46
N ALA A 17 0.01 13.06 2.29
CA ALA A 17 1.24 12.53 2.89
C ALA A 17 0.97 11.35 3.84
N ALA A 18 -0.12 11.37 4.59
CA ALA A 18 -0.52 10.27 5.46
C ALA A 18 -0.92 9.02 4.65
N GLN A 19 -1.69 9.19 3.57
CA GLN A 19 -2.02 8.10 2.65
C GLN A 19 -0.77 7.57 1.92
N ASP A 20 0.19 8.43 1.58
CA ASP A 20 1.46 8.03 0.99
C ASP A 20 2.31 7.18 1.91
N TRP A 21 2.45 7.61 3.15
CA TRP A 21 3.11 6.83 4.17
C TRP A 21 2.42 5.50 4.43
N PHE A 22 1.08 5.49 4.53
CA PHE A 22 0.29 4.28 4.76
C PHE A 22 0.52 3.25 3.64
N GLU A 23 0.28 3.65 2.40
CA GLU A 23 0.41 2.75 1.25
C GLU A 23 1.86 2.28 1.03
N THR A 24 2.84 3.17 1.25
CA THR A 24 4.27 2.77 1.20
C THR A 24 4.59 1.74 2.29
N SER A 25 4.00 1.88 3.47
CA SER A 25 4.18 0.94 4.58
C SER A 25 3.60 -0.44 4.24
N VAL A 26 2.45 -0.51 3.55
CA VAL A 26 1.86 -1.77 3.08
C VAL A 26 2.85 -2.57 2.23
N PHE A 27 3.51 -1.95 1.25
CA PHE A 27 4.49 -2.64 0.40
C PHE A 27 5.73 -3.08 1.16
N ARG A 28 6.22 -2.26 2.10
CA ARG A 28 7.40 -2.61 2.91
C ARG A 28 7.13 -3.82 3.81
N ILE A 29 5.97 -3.82 4.47
CA ILE A 29 5.57 -4.92 5.34
C ILE A 29 5.31 -6.19 4.51
N ALA A 30 4.71 -6.08 3.32
CA ALA A 30 4.55 -7.21 2.41
C ALA A 30 5.89 -7.81 1.97
N ASP A 31 6.91 -7.01 1.64
CA ASP A 31 8.25 -7.53 1.33
C ASP A 31 8.88 -8.22 2.55
N MET A 32 8.69 -7.69 3.76
CA MET A 32 9.13 -8.34 5.00
C MET A 32 8.45 -9.71 5.18
N VAL A 33 7.13 -9.78 5.03
CA VAL A 33 6.35 -11.03 5.17
C VAL A 33 6.80 -12.05 4.12
N LEU A 34 6.91 -11.66 2.86
CA LEU A 34 7.34 -12.57 1.78
C LEU A 34 8.80 -13.02 1.97
N THR A 35 9.66 -12.17 2.51
CA THR A 35 11.07 -12.51 2.78
C THR A 35 11.23 -13.45 3.98
N THR A 36 10.56 -13.16 5.08
CA THR A 36 10.75 -13.87 6.36
C THR A 36 9.80 -15.04 6.56
N GLY A 37 8.63 -15.03 5.90
CA GLY A 37 7.55 -15.97 6.18
C GLY A 37 6.80 -15.67 7.47
N GLU A 38 7.02 -14.49 8.07
CA GLU A 38 6.36 -14.08 9.30
C GLU A 38 4.85 -13.83 9.08
N ARG A 39 4.05 -14.06 10.12
CA ARG A 39 2.62 -13.72 10.09
C ARG A 39 2.43 -12.21 9.94
N VAL A 40 1.43 -11.81 9.15
CA VAL A 40 1.16 -10.41 8.80
C VAL A 40 0.97 -9.53 10.04
N ASP A 41 0.20 -9.97 11.03
CA ASP A 41 -0.06 -9.23 12.26
C ASP A 41 1.22 -8.95 13.08
N LEU A 42 2.12 -9.93 13.14
CA LEU A 42 3.43 -9.76 13.80
C LEU A 42 4.34 -8.80 13.02
N ALA A 43 4.38 -8.93 11.69
CA ALA A 43 5.17 -8.04 10.84
C ALA A 43 4.68 -6.58 10.92
N VAL A 44 3.35 -6.36 10.95
CA VAL A 44 2.75 -5.04 11.15
C VAL A 44 3.10 -4.49 12.54
N SER A 45 2.93 -5.29 13.59
CA SER A 45 3.26 -4.88 14.96
C SER A 45 4.73 -4.46 15.09
N ARG A 46 5.65 -5.27 14.57
CA ARG A 46 7.09 -4.94 14.56
C ARG A 46 7.36 -3.66 13.76
N TYR A 47 6.81 -3.55 12.55
CA TYR A 47 7.01 -2.36 11.73
C TYR A 47 6.53 -1.09 12.44
N LEU A 48 5.38 -1.14 13.09
CA LEU A 48 4.84 -0.02 13.85
C LEU A 48 5.67 0.28 15.10
N ALA A 49 6.22 -0.71 15.80
CA ALA A 49 7.14 -0.46 16.91
C ALA A 49 8.35 0.38 16.47
N ASP A 50 8.86 0.15 15.26
CA ASP A 50 10.05 0.83 14.72
C ASP A 50 9.74 2.15 13.99
N HIS A 51 8.51 2.31 13.45
CA HIS A 51 8.18 3.40 12.52
C HIS A 51 6.96 4.24 12.91
N ARG A 52 6.24 3.90 13.99
CA ARG A 52 5.06 4.66 14.40
C ARG A 52 5.48 6.07 14.78
N ARG A 53 4.92 7.04 14.06
CA ARG A 53 4.93 8.44 14.47
C ARG A 53 3.74 8.65 15.42
N ASP A 54 3.93 9.47 16.45
CA ASP A 54 2.98 9.73 17.55
C ASP A 54 1.58 10.26 17.15
N ARG A 55 1.26 10.30 15.85
CA ARG A 55 0.06 10.95 15.29
C ARG A 55 -0.88 10.02 14.52
N PHE A 56 -0.68 8.72 14.58
CA PHE A 56 -1.56 7.79 13.87
C PHE A 56 -2.66 7.22 14.76
N ASP A 57 -3.87 7.36 14.22
CA ASP A 57 -5.18 6.82 14.64
C ASP A 57 -5.11 5.35 15.13
N ASP A 58 -5.93 5.02 16.12
CA ASP A 58 -6.10 3.69 16.71
C ASP A 58 -6.42 2.61 15.65
N TYR A 59 -7.00 2.99 14.53
CA TYR A 59 -7.32 2.09 13.41
C TYR A 59 -6.16 1.83 12.44
N LEU A 60 -4.99 2.44 12.63
CA LEU A 60 -3.87 2.26 11.71
C LEU A 60 -3.39 0.80 11.62
N SER A 61 -3.25 0.13 12.78
CA SER A 61 -2.78 -1.26 12.83
C SER A 61 -3.72 -2.22 12.09
N PRO A 62 -5.03 -2.27 12.38
CA PRO A 62 -5.94 -3.14 11.63
C PRO A 62 -6.01 -2.80 10.14
N ASP A 63 -5.97 -1.52 9.75
CA ASP A 63 -5.94 -1.11 8.35
C ASP A 63 -4.71 -1.68 7.60
N LEU A 64 -3.53 -1.60 8.22
CA LEU A 64 -2.30 -2.15 7.66
C LEU A 64 -2.37 -3.68 7.52
N ILE A 65 -2.89 -4.37 8.54
CA ILE A 65 -3.03 -5.83 8.52
C ILE A 65 -3.88 -6.27 7.33
N ILE A 66 -5.04 -5.62 7.12
CA ILE A 66 -5.97 -5.94 6.02
C ILE A 66 -5.29 -5.71 4.66
N CYS A 67 -4.70 -4.54 4.45
CA CYS A 67 -4.06 -4.21 3.18
C CYS A 67 -2.84 -5.10 2.88
N VAL A 68 -2.02 -5.41 3.88
CA VAL A 68 -0.86 -6.28 3.71
C VAL A 68 -1.30 -7.70 3.39
N ALA A 69 -2.33 -8.22 4.08
CA ALA A 69 -2.85 -9.56 3.81
C ALA A 69 -3.36 -9.70 2.37
N GLU A 70 -4.16 -8.73 1.89
CA GLU A 70 -4.65 -8.71 0.50
C GLU A 70 -3.48 -8.69 -0.50
N LEU A 71 -2.46 -7.86 -0.25
CA LEU A 71 -1.31 -7.76 -1.15
C LEU A 71 -0.48 -9.05 -1.15
N VAL A 72 -0.20 -9.64 0.01
CA VAL A 72 0.58 -10.88 0.13
C VAL A 72 -0.17 -12.03 -0.56
N GLN A 73 -1.48 -12.15 -0.31
CA GLN A 73 -2.30 -13.16 -0.95
C GLN A 73 -2.28 -13.00 -2.47
N GLY A 74 -2.54 -11.81 -3.00
CA GLY A 74 -2.55 -11.58 -4.45
C GLY A 74 -1.19 -11.80 -5.13
N VAL A 75 -0.07 -11.57 -4.41
CA VAL A 75 1.27 -11.93 -4.90
C VAL A 75 1.47 -13.44 -4.92
N GLN A 76 1.03 -14.16 -3.88
CA GLN A 76 1.14 -15.61 -3.80
C GLN A 76 0.24 -16.33 -4.82
N GLU A 77 -0.94 -15.79 -5.10
CA GLU A 77 -1.84 -16.30 -6.16
C GLU A 77 -1.22 -16.15 -7.56
N ALA A 78 -0.40 -15.11 -7.78
CA ALA A 78 0.28 -14.88 -9.04
C ALA A 78 1.53 -15.76 -9.22
N THR A 79 2.15 -16.23 -8.13
CA THR A 79 3.35 -17.05 -8.19
C THR A 79 3.66 -17.82 -6.91
N ASP A 80 3.97 -19.11 -7.07
CA ASP A 80 4.41 -20.00 -5.98
C ASP A 80 5.91 -19.88 -5.66
N ASP A 81 6.70 -19.20 -6.50
CA ASP A 81 8.13 -19.02 -6.29
C ASP A 81 8.40 -17.74 -5.47
N ARG A 82 9.10 -17.89 -4.34
CA ARG A 82 9.42 -16.80 -3.42
C ARG A 82 10.27 -15.69 -4.05
N THR A 83 11.19 -16.03 -4.94
CA THR A 83 12.02 -15.07 -5.69
C THR A 83 11.18 -14.34 -6.72
N ALA A 84 10.29 -15.06 -7.41
CA ALA A 84 9.35 -14.47 -8.35
C ALA A 84 8.36 -13.54 -7.64
N ALA A 85 7.84 -13.92 -6.47
CA ALA A 85 6.95 -13.12 -5.64
C ALA A 85 7.57 -11.76 -5.29
N ARG A 86 8.85 -11.73 -4.90
CA ARG A 86 9.55 -10.46 -4.61
C ARG A 86 9.74 -9.60 -5.85
N ARG A 87 10.02 -10.21 -7.01
CA ARG A 87 10.12 -9.47 -8.28
C ARG A 87 8.76 -8.88 -8.67
N PHE A 88 7.69 -9.66 -8.55
CA PHE A 88 6.33 -9.26 -8.82
C PHE A 88 5.88 -8.12 -7.89
N LEU A 89 6.13 -8.23 -6.59
CA LEU A 89 5.85 -7.17 -5.63
C LEU A 89 6.56 -5.85 -5.99
N ARG A 90 7.83 -5.90 -6.42
CA ARG A 90 8.56 -4.70 -6.87
C ARG A 90 7.94 -4.08 -8.13
N GLN A 91 7.48 -4.90 -9.07
CA GLN A 91 6.78 -4.42 -10.27
C GLN A 91 5.46 -3.75 -9.90
N ALA A 92 4.66 -4.39 -9.03
CA ALA A 92 3.40 -3.85 -8.52
C ALA A 92 3.63 -2.51 -7.80
N HIS A 93 4.66 -2.40 -6.97
CA HIS A 93 5.00 -1.15 -6.30
C HIS A 93 5.41 -0.05 -7.29
N GLY A 94 6.17 -0.39 -8.34
CA GLY A 94 6.52 0.55 -9.41
C GLY A 94 5.31 1.09 -10.16
N LEU A 95 4.39 0.21 -10.55
CA LEU A 95 3.14 0.56 -11.23
C LEU A 95 2.22 1.40 -10.32
N TRP A 96 2.14 1.04 -9.04
CA TRP A 96 1.42 1.82 -8.04
C TRP A 96 1.95 3.25 -7.97
N ARG A 97 3.25 3.43 -7.77
CA ARG A 97 3.86 4.76 -7.71
C ARG A 97 3.69 5.56 -9.01
N GLY A 98 3.73 4.88 -10.16
CA GLY A 98 3.47 5.51 -11.46
C GLY A 98 2.02 6.00 -11.60
N ALA A 99 1.05 5.21 -11.12
CA ALA A 99 -0.37 5.54 -11.14
C ALA A 99 -0.77 6.63 -10.12
N ARG A 100 -0.07 6.72 -8.98
CA ARG A 100 -0.28 7.78 -7.96
C ARG A 100 -0.12 9.20 -8.49
N SER A 101 0.60 9.40 -9.60
CA SER A 101 0.69 10.70 -10.28
C SER A 101 -0.67 11.23 -10.77
N ARG A 102 -1.75 10.44 -10.71
CA ARG A 102 -3.05 10.79 -11.29
C ARG A 102 -4.23 10.91 -10.31
N HIS A 103 -4.17 10.38 -9.09
CA HIS A 103 -5.35 10.27 -8.22
C HIS A 103 -5.06 10.62 -6.75
N SER A 104 -4.98 11.91 -6.44
CA SER A 104 -5.19 12.43 -5.08
C SER A 104 -6.70 12.62 -4.86
N SER A 105 -7.39 11.69 -4.18
CA SER A 105 -8.82 11.88 -3.89
C SER A 105 -9.03 12.37 -2.46
N PRO A 106 -9.76 13.48 -2.21
CA PRO A 106 -10.01 14.01 -0.87
C PRO A 106 -11.01 13.15 -0.07
N ILE A 107 -10.73 12.98 1.22
CA ILE A 107 -11.44 12.09 2.17
C ILE A 107 -12.77 12.70 2.70
N SER A 108 -13.53 13.47 1.90
CA SER A 108 -14.81 14.03 2.41
C SER A 108 -16.04 13.20 2.01
N ASN A 109 -15.99 12.44 0.90
CA ASN A 109 -17.06 11.53 0.43
C ASN A 109 -16.48 10.32 -0.36
N GLY A 110 -15.18 10.07 -0.21
CA GLY A 110 -14.44 9.07 -0.98
C GLY A 110 -14.39 7.69 -0.31
N PRO A 111 -13.82 6.68 -1.00
CA PRO A 111 -13.56 5.38 -0.41
C PRO A 111 -12.75 5.50 0.89
N THR A 112 -13.01 4.62 1.86
CA THR A 112 -12.20 4.53 3.09
C THR A 112 -10.73 4.25 2.75
N ARG A 113 -9.82 4.53 3.69
CA ARG A 113 -8.38 4.25 3.54
C ARG A 113 -8.12 2.83 3.02
N ILE A 114 -8.82 1.84 3.61
CA ILE A 114 -8.77 0.44 3.20
C ILE A 114 -9.30 0.25 1.77
N GLN A 115 -10.45 0.81 1.43
CA GLN A 115 -11.05 0.66 0.09
C GLN A 115 -10.14 1.24 -0.99
N ALA A 116 -9.55 2.42 -0.74
CA ALA A 116 -8.58 3.04 -1.64
C ALA A 116 -7.33 2.17 -1.82
N CYS A 117 -6.77 1.68 -0.71
CA CYS A 117 -5.62 0.79 -0.69
C CYS A 117 -5.89 -0.52 -1.46
N ILE A 118 -6.97 -1.24 -1.16
CA ILE A 118 -7.32 -2.50 -1.85
C ILE A 118 -7.56 -2.26 -3.34
N GLY A 119 -8.27 -1.19 -3.71
CA GLY A 119 -8.49 -0.82 -5.11
C GLY A 119 -7.16 -0.62 -5.86
N ASN A 120 -6.22 0.08 -5.23
CA ASN A 120 -4.88 0.30 -5.77
C ASN A 120 -4.06 -1.00 -5.84
N ILE A 121 -4.15 -1.90 -4.83
CA ILE A 121 -3.49 -3.22 -4.82
C ILE A 121 -3.94 -4.01 -6.04
N ARG A 122 -5.25 -4.20 -6.18
CA ARG A 122 -5.82 -4.98 -7.28
C ARG A 122 -5.45 -4.40 -8.65
N ASN A 123 -5.46 -3.08 -8.76
CA ASN A 123 -5.04 -2.42 -10.00
C ASN A 123 -3.55 -2.68 -10.31
N ALA A 124 -2.67 -2.57 -9.31
CA ALA A 124 -1.24 -2.81 -9.48
C ALA A 124 -0.94 -4.28 -9.84
N LEU A 125 -1.57 -5.24 -9.15
CA LEU A 125 -1.37 -6.67 -9.39
C LEU A 125 -1.81 -7.07 -10.80
N ARG A 126 -3.01 -6.64 -11.23
CA ARG A 126 -3.54 -6.91 -12.58
C ARG A 126 -2.61 -6.45 -13.70
N HIS A 127 -1.93 -5.32 -13.52
CA HIS A 127 -1.01 -4.78 -14.53
C HIS A 127 0.42 -5.30 -14.39
N SER A 128 0.75 -5.96 -13.27
CA SER A 128 2.06 -6.61 -13.07
C SER A 128 2.15 -7.96 -13.79
N ASP A 129 1.00 -8.64 -13.92
CA ASP A 129 0.89 -9.97 -14.54
C ASP A 129 1.23 -9.98 -16.04
N VAL A 130 1.00 -8.85 -16.72
CA VAL A 130 1.30 -8.66 -18.16
C VAL A 130 2.80 -8.81 -18.48
N GLY A 131 3.69 -8.74 -17.48
CA GLY A 131 5.15 -8.80 -17.67
C GLY A 131 5.80 -10.16 -17.39
N ILE A 132 5.08 -11.16 -16.89
CA ILE A 132 5.67 -12.47 -16.53
C ILE A 132 5.49 -13.49 -17.67
N ASN A 133 4.38 -13.45 -18.42
CA ASN A 133 4.08 -14.41 -19.49
C ASN A 133 4.70 -14.11 -20.87
N GLN A 134 5.65 -13.18 -20.97
CA GLN A 134 6.20 -12.74 -22.27
C GLN A 134 7.64 -13.19 -22.57
N LYS A 135 8.19 -14.16 -21.82
CA LYS A 135 9.60 -14.57 -21.99
C LYS A 135 9.86 -16.04 -22.29
N ASP A 136 8.83 -16.82 -22.58
CA ASP A 136 8.96 -18.25 -22.92
C ASP A 136 8.26 -18.62 -24.24
N GLU A 137 8.45 -17.82 -25.30
CA GLU A 137 8.23 -18.23 -26.69
C GLU A 137 9.46 -17.91 -27.56
#